data_AF-A0A9D5HES1-F1
#
_entry.id   AF-A0A9D5HES1-F1
#
_cell.length_a   1.000
_cell.length_b   1.000
_cell.length_c   1.000
_cell.angle_alpha   90.00
_cell.angle_beta   90.00
_cell.angle_gamma   90.00
#
_symmetry.space_group_name_H-M   'P 1'
#
loop_
_entity.id
_entity.type
_entity.pdbx_description
1 polymer ?
#
loop_
_entity_poly.entity_id
_entity_poly.type
_entity_poly.pdbx_seq_one_letter_code
_entity_poly.pdbx_strand_id
1 'polypeptide(L)'
;MQRTKNICRLGLLMVNLFANFAKLLAEENLQRYLNILRIFSAIWAASKNIGLEQAKRPFVRFDKLVYEPVEGNAWHADHVIPVYKGGGECRLENMRTLCVVCHSEVTRAQQGERKLMRKRAKEQLKLAIMQVKGGSSNEPADAHGDGCASEAGQDAAEDSLFVEVPGSSYSTKSSQA
;
A
#
# COMPACT_ATOMS: atom_id res chain seq x y z
N MET A 1 3.72 19.80 32.85
CA MET A 1 2.66 19.92 33.89
C MET A 1 1.26 20.30 33.37
N GLN A 2 1.10 20.91 32.18
CA GLN A 2 -0.22 21.34 31.67
C GLN A 2 -1.03 20.22 30.98
N ARG A 3 -0.36 19.26 30.33
CA ARG A 3 -1.01 18.13 29.62
C ARG A 3 -1.75 17.18 30.55
N THR A 4 -1.18 16.86 31.71
CA THR A 4 -1.82 15.99 32.71
C THR A 4 -3.07 16.65 33.33
N LYS A 5 -3.05 17.97 33.53
CA LYS A 5 -4.21 18.74 34.01
C LYS A 5 -5.37 18.72 33.00
N ASN A 6 -5.08 18.77 31.69
CA ASN A 6 -6.09 18.72 30.64
C ASN A 6 -6.71 17.33 30.47
N ILE A 7 -5.92 16.27 30.64
CA ILE A 7 -6.41 14.87 30.59
C ILE A 7 -7.31 14.57 31.80
N CYS A 8 -6.94 15.02 33.01
CA CYS A 8 -7.80 14.91 34.19
C CYS A 8 -9.10 15.72 34.07
N ARG A 9 -9.05 16.90 33.45
CA ARG A 9 -10.26 17.71 33.16
C ARG A 9 -11.19 17.03 32.17
N LEU A 10 -10.64 16.40 31.13
CA LEU A 10 -11.44 15.68 30.13
C LEU A 10 -12.07 14.41 30.74
N GLY A 11 -11.32 13.68 31.57
CA GLY A 11 -11.84 12.54 32.33
C GLY A 11 -12.98 12.94 33.28
N LEU A 12 -12.82 14.06 34.00
CA LEU A 12 -13.85 14.58 34.91
C LEU A 12 -15.11 15.07 34.16
N LEU A 13 -14.95 15.64 32.96
CA LEU A 13 -16.08 16.00 32.10
C LEU A 13 -16.83 14.78 31.58
N MET A 14 -16.12 13.71 31.18
CA MET A 14 -16.75 12.47 30.71
C MET A 14 -17.51 11.76 31.82
N VAL A 15 -16.96 11.71 33.04
CA VAL A 15 -17.66 11.12 34.20
C VAL A 15 -18.89 11.95 34.60
N ASN A 16 -18.80 13.28 34.57
CA ASN A 16 -19.96 14.14 34.81
C ASN A 16 -21.02 14.05 33.70
N LEU A 17 -20.62 13.84 32.45
CA LEU A 17 -21.54 13.63 31.33
C LEU A 17 -22.30 12.30 31.51
N PHE A 18 -21.60 11.23 31.90
CA PHE A 18 -22.21 9.93 32.21
C PHE A 18 -23.10 9.96 33.46
N ALA A 19 -22.71 10.67 34.51
CA ALA A 19 -23.53 10.83 35.72
C ALA A 19 -24.80 11.66 35.47
N ASN A 20 -24.70 12.72 34.65
CA ASN A 20 -25.88 13.47 34.20
C ASN A 20 -26.77 12.63 33.26
N PHE A 21 -26.18 11.80 32.40
CA PHE A 21 -26.92 10.83 31.56
C PHE A 21 -27.66 9.77 32.41
N ALA A 22 -27.03 9.28 33.48
CA ALA A 22 -27.64 8.34 34.44
C ALA A 22 -28.77 8.99 35.26
N LYS A 23 -28.63 10.26 35.67
CA LYS A 23 -29.74 11.02 36.29
C LYS A 23 -30.89 11.29 35.33
N LEU A 24 -30.60 11.52 34.05
CA LEU A 24 -31.62 11.71 32.99
C LEU A 24 -32.35 10.42 32.60
N LEU A 25 -31.79 9.24 32.91
CA LEU A 25 -32.46 7.95 32.77
C LEU A 25 -33.53 7.71 33.86
N ALA A 26 -33.51 8.48 34.96
CA ALA A 26 -34.42 8.32 36.08
C ALA A 26 -35.74 9.12 35.96
N GLU A 27 -35.85 10.05 35.01
CA GLU A 27 -37.07 10.86 34.80
C GLU A 27 -37.75 10.50 33.47
N GLU A 28 -38.94 9.92 33.55
CA GLU A 28 -39.77 9.44 32.45
C GLU A 28 -40.13 10.54 31.44
N ASN A 29 -39.28 10.77 30.44
CA ASN A 29 -39.64 11.61 29.30
C ASN A 29 -39.06 11.06 28.00
N LEU A 30 -39.73 10.02 27.47
CA LEU A 30 -39.39 9.32 26.22
C LEU A 30 -39.19 10.28 25.03
N GLN A 31 -39.93 11.39 24.99
CA GLN A 31 -39.85 12.38 23.91
C GLN A 31 -38.56 13.20 23.95
N ARG A 32 -37.99 13.46 25.14
CA ARG A 32 -36.67 14.10 25.28
C ARG A 32 -35.56 13.17 24.81
N TYR A 33 -35.67 11.87 25.12
CA TYR A 33 -34.71 10.86 24.67
C TYR A 33 -34.70 10.71 23.14
N LEU A 34 -35.87 10.67 22.50
CA LEU A 34 -35.98 10.61 21.04
C LEU A 34 -35.40 11.87 20.36
N ASN A 35 -35.60 13.05 20.94
CA ASN A 35 -34.99 14.29 20.43
C ASN A 35 -33.48 14.29 20.56
N ILE A 36 -32.95 13.80 21.68
CA ILE A 36 -31.51 13.65 21.91
C ILE A 36 -30.90 12.63 20.94
N LEU A 37 -31.53 11.48 20.75
CA LEU A 37 -31.09 10.48 19.77
C LEU A 37 -31.11 11.02 18.34
N ARG A 38 -32.12 11.84 17.99
CA ARG A 38 -32.18 12.53 16.68
C ARG A 38 -31.06 13.56 16.51
N ILE A 39 -30.71 14.29 17.57
CA ILE A 39 -29.57 15.22 17.54
C ILE A 39 -28.27 14.43 17.36
N PHE A 40 -28.06 13.34 18.09
CA PHE A 40 -26.87 12.50 17.92
C PHE A 40 -26.82 11.83 16.55
N SER A 41 -27.94 11.36 16.01
CA SER A 41 -27.98 10.78 14.66
C SER A 41 -27.73 11.82 13.57
N ALA A 42 -28.25 13.04 13.72
CA ALA A 42 -27.97 14.16 12.83
C ALA A 42 -26.50 14.60 12.90
N ILE A 43 -25.91 14.69 14.10
CA ILE A 43 -24.48 14.97 14.28
C ILE A 43 -23.62 13.84 13.69
N TRP A 44 -24.01 12.58 13.89
CA TRP A 44 -23.29 11.43 13.32
C TRP A 44 -23.39 11.40 11.79
N ALA A 45 -24.57 11.65 11.23
CA ALA A 45 -24.78 11.75 9.78
C ALA A 45 -24.02 12.95 9.18
N ALA A 46 -24.04 14.11 9.85
CA ALA A 46 -23.25 15.27 9.46
C ALA A 46 -21.75 15.00 9.57
N SER A 47 -21.29 14.27 10.60
CA SER A 47 -19.89 13.86 10.75
C SER A 47 -19.45 12.87 9.66
N LYS A 48 -20.35 12.02 9.16
CA LYS A 48 -20.10 11.19 7.97
C LYS A 48 -20.07 12.00 6.65
N ASN A 49 -20.81 13.10 6.57
CA ASN A 49 -20.89 13.99 5.39
C ASN A 49 -19.87 15.13 5.40
N ILE A 50 -19.31 15.48 6.55
CA ILE A 50 -18.10 16.28 6.67
C ILE A 50 -17.00 15.38 6.14
N GLY A 51 -16.74 15.53 4.85
CA GLY A 51 -15.71 14.81 4.14
C GLY A 51 -14.36 14.99 4.82
N LEU A 52 -14.06 14.10 5.76
CA LEU A 52 -12.70 13.66 6.08
C LEU A 52 -12.16 12.84 4.89
N GLU A 53 -12.40 13.31 3.66
CA GLU A 53 -11.69 12.82 2.49
C GLU A 53 -10.19 13.14 2.62
N GLN A 54 -9.85 14.15 3.43
CA GLN A 54 -8.47 14.46 3.83
C GLN A 54 -7.85 13.43 4.78
N ALA A 55 -8.64 12.57 5.46
CA ALA A 55 -8.09 11.53 6.34
C ALA A 55 -7.53 10.31 5.58
N LYS A 56 -7.69 10.25 4.25
CA LYS A 56 -7.06 9.23 3.40
C LYS A 56 -5.64 9.58 2.98
N ARG A 57 -5.13 10.77 3.34
CA ARG A 57 -3.71 11.04 3.16
C ARG A 57 -2.99 10.24 4.25
N PRO A 58 -2.14 9.26 3.92
CA PRO A 58 -1.33 8.61 4.94
C PRO A 58 -0.65 9.75 5.66
N PHE A 59 -0.84 9.83 6.98
CA PHE A 59 -0.28 10.87 7.84
C PHE A 59 1.20 11.02 7.47
N VAL A 60 1.47 11.97 6.56
CA VAL A 60 2.82 12.16 6.09
C VAL A 60 3.53 12.74 7.27
N ARG A 61 4.77 12.29 7.39
CA ARG A 61 5.63 12.29 8.55
C ARG A 61 6.06 13.72 8.96
N PHE A 62 5.11 14.63 9.10
CA PHE A 62 5.29 16.02 9.54
C PHE A 62 6.02 16.06 10.86
N ASP A 63 5.71 15.13 11.78
CA ASP A 63 6.42 14.98 13.03
C ASP A 63 7.94 14.88 12.81
N LYS A 64 8.41 14.07 11.86
CA LYS A 64 9.84 13.96 11.60
C LYS A 64 10.43 15.20 10.94
N LEU A 65 9.68 15.92 10.13
CA LEU A 65 10.17 17.20 9.60
C LEU A 65 10.36 18.23 10.72
N VAL A 66 9.51 18.21 11.75
CA VAL A 66 9.57 19.13 12.91
C VAL A 66 10.64 18.71 13.92
N TYR A 67 10.71 17.43 14.26
CA TYR A 67 11.63 16.93 15.29
C TYR A 67 13.03 16.58 14.74
N GLU A 68 13.14 16.28 13.44
CA GLU A 68 14.36 15.83 12.76
C GLU A 68 14.47 16.47 11.36
N PRO A 69 14.81 17.77 11.25
CA PRO A 69 14.81 18.51 9.99
C PRO A 69 16.03 18.18 9.10
N VAL A 70 16.23 16.90 8.80
CA VAL A 70 17.23 16.43 7.83
C VAL A 70 16.65 16.46 6.42
N GLU A 71 17.49 16.68 5.42
CA GLU A 71 17.09 16.85 4.02
C GLU A 71 16.18 15.72 3.51
N GLY A 72 16.52 14.47 3.84
CA GLY A 72 15.72 13.29 3.46
C GLY A 72 14.34 13.20 4.11
N ASN A 73 14.04 14.01 5.13
CA ASN A 73 12.68 14.13 5.69
C ASN A 73 11.87 15.24 5.01
N ALA A 74 12.51 16.15 4.29
CA ALA A 74 11.86 17.25 3.58
C ALA A 74 11.55 16.90 2.12
N TRP A 75 12.51 16.30 1.41
CA TRP A 75 12.42 16.07 -0.04
C TRP A 75 13.17 14.82 -0.51
N HIS A 76 12.80 14.32 -1.69
CA HIS A 76 13.45 13.24 -2.42
C HIS A 76 13.60 13.59 -3.91
N ALA A 77 14.61 13.02 -4.56
CA ALA A 77 14.72 13.00 -6.01
C ALA A 77 13.82 11.89 -6.58
N ASP A 78 13.04 12.20 -7.62
CA ASP A 78 12.11 11.29 -8.28
C ASP A 78 12.32 11.32 -9.79
N HIS A 79 11.90 10.25 -10.47
CA HIS A 79 11.92 10.22 -11.93
C HIS A 79 10.64 10.85 -12.51
N VAL A 80 10.78 11.65 -13.55
CA VAL A 80 9.64 12.15 -14.34
C VAL A 80 8.94 10.98 -15.04
N ILE A 81 9.73 10.12 -15.70
CA ILE A 81 9.30 8.85 -16.27
C ILE A 81 9.86 7.73 -15.37
N PRO A 82 9.02 6.91 -14.72
CA PRO A 82 9.51 5.89 -13.81
C PRO A 82 10.19 4.72 -14.53
N VAL A 83 11.11 4.05 -13.83
CA VAL A 83 11.91 2.91 -14.35
C VAL A 83 11.05 1.84 -15.03
N TYR A 84 9.92 1.45 -14.43
CA TYR A 84 9.05 0.41 -14.98
C TYR A 84 8.32 0.81 -16.28
N LYS A 85 8.37 2.09 -16.65
CA LYS A 85 7.90 2.63 -17.94
C LYS A 85 9.05 2.96 -18.90
N GLY A 86 10.27 2.50 -18.59
CA GLY A 86 11.46 2.74 -19.42
C GLY A 86 12.30 3.96 -19.04
N GLY A 87 11.96 4.70 -17.98
CA GLY A 87 12.74 5.85 -17.53
C GLY A 87 13.91 5.50 -16.60
N GLY A 88 14.61 4.40 -16.86
CA GLY A 88 15.67 3.87 -16.01
C GLY A 88 16.98 4.67 -16.01
N GLU A 89 17.10 5.65 -16.91
CA GLU A 89 18.28 6.51 -16.97
C GLU A 89 18.17 7.62 -15.91
N CYS A 90 19.10 7.64 -14.95
CA CYS A 90 19.26 8.71 -13.94
C CYS A 90 19.85 10.00 -14.54
N ARG A 91 19.42 10.38 -15.74
CA ARG A 91 19.87 11.61 -16.39
C ARG A 91 19.08 12.79 -15.86
N LEU A 92 19.72 13.95 -15.79
CA LEU A 92 19.15 15.14 -15.17
C LEU A 92 17.81 15.55 -15.83
N GLU A 93 17.63 15.27 -17.12
CA GLU A 93 16.40 15.59 -17.85
C GLU A 93 15.19 14.76 -17.38
N ASN A 94 15.42 13.57 -16.81
CA ASN A 94 14.38 12.68 -16.29
C ASN A 94 14.23 12.77 -14.76
N MET A 95 14.90 13.71 -14.10
CA MET A 95 14.81 13.89 -12.65
C MET A 95 13.91 15.07 -12.29
N ARG A 96 13.22 14.95 -11.16
CA ARG A 96 12.47 16.04 -10.53
C ARG A 96 12.63 15.96 -9.01
N THR A 97 12.49 17.10 -8.35
CA THR A 97 12.51 17.16 -6.88
C THR A 97 11.08 17.17 -6.34
N LEU A 98 10.76 16.26 -5.43
CA LEU A 98 9.47 16.20 -4.76
C LEU A 98 9.64 16.29 -3.26
N CYS A 99 8.71 16.96 -2.56
CA CYS A 99 8.64 16.81 -1.11
C CYS A 99 8.24 15.37 -0.74
N VAL A 100 8.54 14.95 0.49
CA VAL A 100 8.23 13.58 0.96
C VAL A 100 6.74 13.23 0.83
N VAL A 101 5.84 14.21 1.00
CA VAL A 101 4.39 14.04 0.81
C VAL A 101 4.08 13.67 -0.64
N CYS A 102 4.47 14.51 -1.60
CA CYS A 102 4.22 14.29 -3.02
C CYS A 102 4.90 13.01 -3.52
N HIS A 103 6.13 12.75 -3.07
CA HIS A 103 6.85 11.53 -3.40
C HIS A 103 6.10 10.27 -2.94
N SER A 104 5.50 10.29 -1.75
CA SER A 104 4.72 9.17 -1.23
C SER A 104 3.44 8.90 -2.05
N GLU A 105 2.78 9.96 -2.52
CA GLU A 105 1.58 9.86 -3.36
C GLU A 105 1.92 9.26 -4.72
N VAL A 106 2.99 9.74 -5.36
CA VAL A 106 3.49 9.20 -6.62
C VAL A 106 3.88 7.73 -6.46
N THR A 107 4.64 7.39 -5.42
CA THR A 107 5.06 6.02 -5.13
C THR A 107 3.84 5.09 -4.99
N ARG A 108 2.81 5.52 -4.26
CA ARG A 108 1.58 4.74 -4.07
C ARG A 108 0.82 4.53 -5.38
N ALA A 109 0.69 5.56 -6.21
CA ALA A 109 0.05 5.45 -7.52
C ALA A 109 0.81 4.44 -8.41
N GLN A 110 2.13 4.60 -8.52
CA GLN A 110 2.98 3.71 -9.30
C GLN A 110 2.95 2.26 -8.79
N GLN A 111 2.91 2.04 -7.47
CA GLN A 111 2.74 0.70 -6.90
C GLN A 111 1.41 0.06 -7.32
N GLY A 112 0.32 0.83 -7.35
CA GLY A 112 -0.98 0.37 -7.84
C GLY A 112 -0.92 -0.05 -9.30
N GLU A 113 -0.34 0.80 -10.16
CA GLU A 113 -0.15 0.51 -11.58
C GLU A 113 0.69 -0.77 -11.79
N ARG A 114 1.83 -0.90 -11.10
CA ARG A 114 2.69 -2.10 -11.18
C ARG A 114 1.97 -3.38 -10.77
N LYS A 115 1.18 -3.33 -9.69
CA LYS A 115 0.39 -4.49 -9.25
C LYS A 115 -0.63 -4.90 -10.32
N LEU A 116 -1.33 -3.93 -10.92
CA LEU A 116 -2.31 -4.20 -11.97
C LEU A 116 -1.66 -4.78 -13.23
N MET A 117 -0.52 -4.23 -13.67
CA MET A 117 0.21 -4.76 -14.82
C MET A 117 0.68 -6.20 -14.60
N ARG A 118 1.25 -6.50 -13.43
CA ARG A 118 1.67 -7.88 -13.08
C ARG A 118 0.50 -8.84 -13.08
N LYS A 119 -0.67 -8.42 -12.56
CA LYS A 119 -1.89 -9.24 -12.59
C LYS A 119 -2.32 -9.56 -14.03
N ARG A 120 -2.38 -8.55 -14.89
CA ARG A 120 -2.75 -8.72 -16.31
C ARG A 120 -1.75 -9.60 -17.06
N ALA A 121 -0.45 -9.38 -16.87
CA ALA A 121 0.59 -10.20 -17.49
C ALA A 121 0.48 -11.68 -17.05
N LYS A 122 0.19 -11.93 -15.77
CA LYS A 122 -0.05 -13.29 -15.26
C LYS A 122 -1.28 -13.94 -15.89
N GLU A 123 -2.37 -13.19 -16.05
CA GLU A 123 -3.60 -13.67 -16.70
C GLU A 123 -3.34 -14.00 -18.18
N GLN A 124 -2.65 -13.13 -18.91
CA GLN A 124 -2.26 -13.35 -20.31
C GLN A 124 -1.36 -14.58 -20.46
N LEU A 125 -0.36 -14.73 -19.59
CA LEU A 125 0.53 -15.90 -19.58
C LEU A 125 -0.27 -17.19 -19.33
N LYS A 126 -1.22 -17.17 -18.39
CA LYS A 126 -2.09 -18.32 -18.13
C LYS A 126 -2.89 -18.73 -19.37
N LEU A 127 -3.46 -17.75 -20.08
CA LEU A 127 -4.22 -18.01 -21.31
C LEU A 127 -3.33 -18.57 -22.42
N ALA A 128 -2.12 -18.01 -22.61
CA ALA A 128 -1.17 -18.51 -23.61
C ALA A 128 -0.77 -19.97 -23.33
N ILE A 129 -0.49 -20.31 -22.06
CA ILE A 129 -0.17 -21.69 -21.65
C ILE A 129 -1.34 -22.64 -21.92
N MET A 130 -2.59 -22.22 -21.66
CA MET A 130 -3.78 -23.04 -21.94
C MET A 130 -3.95 -23.32 -23.44
N GLN A 131 -3.68 -22.33 -24.30
CA GLN A 131 -3.77 -22.49 -25.76
C GLN A 131 -2.73 -23.47 -26.31
N VAL A 132 -1.50 -23.42 -25.79
CA VAL A 132 -0.44 -24.37 -26.19
C VAL A 132 -0.77 -25.79 -25.72
N LYS A 133 -1.35 -25.97 -24.53
CA LYS A 133 -1.77 -27.29 -24.03
C LYS A 133 -2.98 -27.88 -24.75
N GLY A 134 -3.89 -27.03 -25.25
CA GLY A 134 -5.10 -27.46 -25.97
C GLY A 134 -4.89 -27.92 -27.41
N GLY A 135 -3.68 -27.74 -27.99
CA GLY A 135 -3.34 -28.17 -29.35
C GLY A 135 -2.79 -29.58 -29.48
N SER A 136 -2.67 -30.33 -28.36
CA SER A 136 -2.19 -31.71 -28.33
C SER A 136 -3.31 -32.67 -27.92
N SER A 137 -4.35 -32.78 -28.75
CA SER A 137 -5.29 -33.90 -28.68
C SER A 137 -5.35 -34.59 -30.04
N ASN A 138 -4.41 -35.52 -30.25
CA ASN A 138 -4.58 -36.69 -31.12
C ASN A 138 -4.26 -37.93 -30.28
N GLU A 139 -5.29 -38.38 -29.55
CA GLU A 139 -5.67 -39.74 -29.08
C GLU A 139 -4.66 -40.71 -28.39
N PRO A 140 -5.17 -41.70 -27.58
CA PRO A 140 -4.54 -42.22 -26.37
C PRO A 140 -3.94 -43.63 -26.53
N ALA A 141 -3.08 -44.04 -25.57
CA ALA A 141 -3.07 -45.40 -25.02
C ALA A 141 -2.14 -45.52 -23.78
N ASP A 142 -2.63 -46.34 -22.85
CA ASP A 142 -1.94 -47.14 -21.84
C ASP A 142 -1.42 -46.51 -20.54
N ALA A 143 -2.21 -46.79 -19.49
CA ALA A 143 -1.81 -46.75 -18.10
C ALA A 143 -0.87 -47.92 -17.76
N HIS A 144 0.18 -47.65 -16.99
CA HIS A 144 0.69 -48.53 -15.93
C HIS A 144 1.66 -47.79 -14.99
N GLY A 145 1.50 -47.99 -13.69
CA GLY A 145 2.62 -48.02 -12.75
C GLY A 145 2.71 -46.89 -11.71
N ASP A 146 2.15 -47.19 -10.54
CA ASP A 146 2.54 -46.73 -9.19
C ASP A 146 3.95 -46.15 -8.99
N GLY A 147 4.09 -45.24 -8.02
CA GLY A 147 5.38 -45.08 -7.32
C GLY A 147 5.58 -43.76 -6.56
N CYS A 148 5.56 -43.84 -5.23
CA CYS A 148 5.77 -42.77 -4.26
C CYS A 148 7.26 -42.56 -3.91
N ALA A 149 7.64 -41.29 -3.67
CA ALA A 149 8.74 -40.74 -2.84
C ALA A 149 10.20 -41.25 -2.99
N SER A 150 11.13 -40.30 -3.17
CA SER A 150 12.19 -39.99 -2.18
C SER A 150 13.05 -38.80 -2.63
N GLU A 151 13.75 -38.24 -1.66
CA GLU A 151 14.36 -36.92 -1.61
C GLU A 151 15.78 -36.85 -2.23
N ALA A 152 16.32 -35.62 -2.17
CA ALA A 152 17.72 -35.25 -2.07
C ALA A 152 18.41 -34.71 -3.33
N GLY A 153 18.57 -33.38 -3.33
CA GLY A 153 19.84 -32.72 -3.67
C GLY A 153 20.12 -32.47 -5.15
N GLN A 154 20.16 -31.20 -5.54
CA GLN A 154 21.39 -30.56 -6.03
C GLN A 154 21.12 -29.09 -6.38
N ASP A 155 21.60 -28.22 -5.50
CA ASP A 155 21.90 -26.82 -5.79
C ASP A 155 23.07 -26.80 -6.79
N ALA A 156 22.84 -26.36 -8.03
CA ALA A 156 23.86 -25.83 -8.97
C ALA A 156 23.25 -25.56 -10.36
N ALA A 157 22.45 -24.49 -10.49
CA ALA A 157 22.16 -23.93 -11.82
C ALA A 157 21.64 -22.48 -11.71
N GLU A 158 22.33 -21.63 -10.95
CA GLU A 158 22.14 -20.18 -11.00
C GLU A 158 23.31 -19.49 -11.70
N ASP A 159 23.74 -20.03 -12.85
CA ASP A 159 24.79 -19.41 -13.69
C ASP A 159 24.43 -19.38 -15.18
N SER A 160 23.15 -19.14 -15.50
CA SER A 160 22.71 -18.97 -16.90
C SER A 160 21.51 -18.05 -17.06
N LEU A 161 21.47 -16.95 -16.31
CA LEU A 161 20.50 -15.85 -16.55
C LEU A 161 21.18 -14.51 -16.89
N PHE A 162 22.33 -14.56 -17.55
CA PHE A 162 22.87 -13.41 -18.26
C PHE A 162 22.34 -13.39 -19.69
N VAL A 163 21.37 -12.52 -19.95
CA VAL A 163 20.98 -12.15 -21.32
C VAL A 163 21.86 -10.97 -21.72
N GLU A 164 22.70 -11.14 -22.73
CA GLU A 164 23.47 -10.04 -23.31
C GLU A 164 22.50 -9.12 -24.07
N VAL A 165 22.33 -7.89 -23.55
CA VAL A 165 21.52 -6.85 -24.19
C VAL A 165 22.47 -5.82 -24.80
N PRO A 166 22.52 -5.69 -26.14
CA PRO A 166 23.43 -4.76 -26.81
C PRO A 166 23.26 -3.32 -26.29
N GLY A 167 24.37 -2.71 -25.85
CA GLY A 167 24.39 -1.34 -25.31
C GLY A 167 24.12 -1.21 -23.80
N SER A 168 23.94 -2.31 -23.06
CA SER A 168 23.77 -2.25 -21.61
C SER A 168 25.09 -1.99 -20.87
N SER A 169 25.11 -0.96 -20.01
CA SER A 169 26.22 -0.67 -19.10
C SER A 169 26.50 -1.78 -18.06
N TYR A 170 25.59 -2.74 -17.91
CA TYR A 170 25.71 -3.86 -16.97
C TYR A 170 26.31 -5.13 -17.58
N SER A 171 26.68 -5.12 -18.86
CA SER A 171 27.23 -6.30 -19.57
C SER A 171 28.77 -6.32 -19.63
N THR A 172 29.47 -5.51 -18.84
CA THR A 172 30.94 -5.51 -18.83
C THR A 172 31.47 -6.77 -18.15
N LYS A 173 31.94 -7.74 -18.94
CA LYS A 173 32.81 -8.82 -18.44
C LYS A 173 34.07 -8.16 -17.87
N SER A 174 34.26 -8.26 -16.56
CA SER A 174 35.50 -7.89 -15.90
C SER A 174 36.59 -8.89 -16.33
N SER A 175 37.27 -8.61 -17.43
CA SER A 175 38.54 -9.27 -17.75
C SER A 175 39.62 -8.65 -16.89
N GLN A 176 40.04 -9.36 -15.84
CA GLN A 176 41.25 -9.07 -15.08
C GLN A 176 42.45 -9.01 -16.03
N ALA A 177 43.27 -7.96 -15.86
CA ALA A 177 44.65 -7.89 -16.33
C ALA A 177 45.56 -8.00 -15.10
#